data_AF-A0A2S2N3M0-F1
#
_entry.id   AF-A0A2S2N3M0-F1
#
_cell.length_a   1.000
_cell.length_b   1.000
_cell.length_c   1.000
_cell.angle_alpha   90.00
_cell.angle_beta   90.00
_cell.angle_gamma   90.00
#
_symmetry.space_group_name_H-M   'P 1'
#
loop_
_entity.id
_entity.type
_entity.pdbx_description
1 polymer ?
#
loop_
_entity_poly.entity_id
_entity_poly.type
_entity_poly.pdbx_seq_one_letter_code
_entity_poly.pdbx_strand_id
1 'polypeptide(L)'
;DSCAPGLCPDWDSWDPSRPVENAREAMQQADEWLGIPQVITPEEIVDPNVDEHSVMTYLSQFPKLNPKKARAYGPGIEPTGNVVQQRAEFTVETISAGQGEVLVYVEDPDGHREEAKVVANNDKNRTFSVSYVPKVTGVHKVTVLFAGQHIAKSPFEVQVGRAAGDAGRVTAA
;
A
#
# COMPACT_ATOMS: atom_id res chain seq x y z
N ASP A 1 -5.22 -7.36 -12.53
CA ASP A 1 -5.99 -6.13 -12.73
C ASP A 1 -5.58 -5.02 -11.80
N SER A 2 -5.48 -3.82 -12.37
CA SER A 2 -5.13 -2.53 -11.77
C SER A 2 -3.65 -2.32 -11.41
N CYS A 3 -2.90 -1.71 -12.33
CA CYS A 3 -1.57 -1.15 -12.06
C CYS A 3 -1.61 0.07 -11.11
N ALA A 4 -2.77 0.73 -11.02
CA ALA A 4 -3.07 1.80 -10.07
C ALA A 4 -4.59 1.82 -9.78
N PRO A 5 -5.07 1.34 -8.63
CA PRO A 5 -6.48 1.49 -8.26
C PRO A 5 -6.83 2.98 -8.16
N GLY A 6 -7.89 3.40 -8.85
CA GLY A 6 -8.37 4.79 -8.91
C GLY A 6 -7.89 5.62 -10.10
N LEU A 7 -7.07 5.07 -11.02
CA LEU A 7 -6.63 5.80 -12.23
C LEU A 7 -7.79 6.10 -13.19
N CYS A 8 -8.74 5.17 -13.29
CA CYS A 8 -10.02 5.35 -13.96
C CYS A 8 -11.09 4.77 -13.04
N PRO A 9 -11.63 5.53 -12.07
CA PRO A 9 -12.56 5.01 -11.07
C PRO A 9 -13.91 4.59 -11.68
N ASP A 10 -14.32 5.24 -12.77
CA ASP A 10 -15.64 5.08 -13.40
C ASP A 10 -15.59 4.29 -14.72
N TRP A 11 -14.51 3.55 -14.98
CA TRP A 11 -14.29 2.84 -16.25
C TRP A 11 -15.43 1.87 -16.62
N ASP A 12 -16.08 1.28 -15.62
CA ASP A 12 -17.21 0.35 -15.78
C ASP A 12 -18.48 1.05 -16.32
N SER A 13 -18.56 2.37 -16.14
CA SER A 13 -19.68 3.19 -16.60
C SER A 13 -19.48 3.77 -18.02
N TRP A 14 -18.32 3.54 -18.64
CA TRP A 14 -17.98 4.11 -19.94
C TRP A 14 -18.75 3.45 -21.08
N ASP A 15 -19.06 4.23 -22.12
CA ASP A 15 -19.83 3.77 -23.28
C ASP A 15 -18.97 2.85 -24.16
N PRO A 16 -19.31 1.54 -24.31
CA PRO A 16 -18.53 0.60 -25.11
C PRO A 16 -18.53 0.95 -26.62
N SER A 17 -19.49 1.75 -27.07
CA SER A 17 -19.58 2.17 -28.48
C SER A 17 -18.55 3.25 -28.86
N ARG A 18 -17.83 3.81 -27.88
CA ARG A 18 -16.82 4.87 -28.07
C ARG A 18 -15.41 4.40 -27.66
N PRO A 19 -14.87 3.31 -28.25
CA PRO A 19 -13.64 2.69 -27.80
C PRO A 19 -12.42 3.61 -27.90
N VAL A 20 -12.33 4.44 -28.95
CA VAL A 20 -11.21 5.39 -29.14
C VAL A 20 -11.17 6.43 -28.03
N GLU A 21 -12.31 6.92 -27.58
CA GLU A 21 -12.38 7.93 -26.52
C GLU A 21 -12.05 7.34 -25.16
N ASN A 22 -12.58 6.15 -24.87
CA ASN A 22 -12.24 5.39 -23.67
C ASN A 22 -10.72 5.12 -23.62
N ALA A 23 -10.14 4.67 -24.72
CA ALA A 23 -8.69 4.46 -24.82
C ALA A 23 -7.93 5.77 -24.61
N ARG A 24 -8.36 6.87 -25.24
CA ARG A 24 -7.72 8.18 -25.10
C ARG A 24 -7.71 8.66 -23.65
N GLU A 25 -8.83 8.61 -22.94
CA GLU A 25 -8.90 8.99 -21.54
C GLU A 25 -8.00 8.12 -20.67
N ALA A 26 -8.07 6.79 -20.81
CA ALA A 26 -7.23 5.88 -20.02
C ALA A 26 -5.73 6.09 -20.26
N MET A 27 -5.33 6.28 -21.52
CA MET A 27 -3.94 6.52 -21.91
C MET A 27 -3.42 7.88 -21.45
N GLN A 28 -4.28 8.90 -21.43
CA GLN A 28 -3.95 10.22 -20.91
C GLN A 28 -3.75 10.19 -19.39
N GLN A 29 -4.63 9.51 -18.65
CA GLN A 29 -4.46 9.33 -17.20
C GLN A 29 -3.18 8.54 -16.90
N ALA A 30 -2.84 7.52 -17.69
CA ALA A 30 -1.60 6.77 -17.56
C ALA A 30 -0.35 7.65 -17.78
N ASP A 31 -0.36 8.57 -18.72
CA ASP A 31 0.73 9.53 -18.93
C ASP A 31 0.82 10.53 -17.77
N GLU A 32 -0.29 11.17 -17.40
CA GLU A 32 -0.32 12.22 -16.37
C GLU A 32 0.05 11.71 -14.97
N TRP A 33 -0.46 10.53 -14.57
CA TRP A 33 -0.27 10.01 -13.22
C TRP A 33 0.89 9.02 -13.11
N LEU A 34 1.15 8.23 -14.15
CA LEU A 34 2.18 7.19 -14.14
C LEU A 34 3.41 7.55 -14.98
N GLY A 35 3.38 8.65 -15.75
CA GLY A 35 4.46 9.06 -16.64
C GLY A 35 4.70 8.08 -17.78
N ILE A 36 3.65 7.37 -18.22
CA ILE A 36 3.74 6.35 -19.28
C ILE A 36 3.55 7.04 -20.65
N PRO A 37 4.61 7.16 -21.47
CA PRO A 37 4.50 7.82 -22.75
C PRO A 37 3.61 7.03 -23.72
N GLN A 38 2.77 7.75 -24.47
CA GLN A 38 1.89 7.17 -25.48
C GLN A 38 2.69 6.80 -26.74
N VAL A 39 3.28 5.61 -26.75
CA VAL A 39 4.03 5.08 -27.92
C VAL A 39 3.13 4.46 -29.01
N ILE A 40 1.85 4.32 -28.72
CA ILE A 40 0.78 3.88 -29.62
C ILE A 40 -0.38 4.87 -29.49
N THR A 41 -1.13 5.12 -30.56
CA THR A 41 -2.29 6.03 -30.49
C THR A 41 -3.56 5.31 -29.98
N PRO A 42 -4.53 6.06 -29.42
CA PRO A 42 -5.84 5.51 -29.04
C PRO A 42 -6.60 4.87 -30.21
N GLU A 43 -6.41 5.37 -31.42
CA GLU A 43 -7.00 4.81 -32.64
C GLU A 43 -6.37 3.47 -33.01
N GLU A 44 -5.04 3.35 -32.88
CA GLU A 44 -4.31 2.12 -33.18
C GLU A 44 -4.58 1.03 -32.14
N ILE A 45 -4.61 1.36 -30.85
CA ILE A 45 -4.75 0.36 -29.78
C ILE A 45 -6.12 -0.34 -29.77
N VAL A 46 -7.16 0.30 -30.33
CA VAL A 46 -8.50 -0.27 -30.44
C VAL A 46 -8.78 -0.90 -31.80
N ASP A 47 -7.84 -0.82 -32.75
CA ASP A 47 -7.98 -1.46 -34.06
C ASP A 47 -7.91 -2.99 -33.87
N PRO A 48 -8.89 -3.77 -34.38
CA PRO A 48 -8.85 -5.22 -34.30
C PRO A 48 -7.67 -5.86 -35.05
N ASN A 49 -7.01 -5.12 -35.95
CA ASN A 49 -5.83 -5.55 -36.71
C ASN A 49 -4.52 -4.98 -36.16
N VAL A 50 -4.55 -4.37 -34.97
CA VAL A 50 -3.36 -3.81 -34.33
C VAL A 50 -2.26 -4.86 -34.17
N ASP A 51 -1.02 -4.43 -34.40
CA ASP A 51 0.14 -5.27 -34.16
C ASP A 51 0.29 -5.58 -32.66
N GLU A 52 0.26 -6.85 -32.30
CA GLU A 52 0.34 -7.31 -30.91
C GLU A 52 1.65 -6.87 -30.23
N HIS A 53 2.76 -6.76 -30.97
CA HIS A 53 4.02 -6.29 -30.40
C HIS A 53 3.96 -4.80 -30.01
N SER A 54 3.22 -3.99 -30.77
CA SER A 54 2.98 -2.57 -30.47
C SER A 54 2.15 -2.41 -29.20
N VAL A 55 1.08 -3.20 -29.07
CA VAL A 55 0.26 -3.23 -27.85
C VAL A 55 1.08 -3.71 -26.65
N MET A 56 1.85 -4.78 -26.79
CA MET A 56 2.72 -5.29 -25.73
C MET A 56 3.79 -4.29 -25.32
N THR A 57 4.37 -3.54 -26.27
CA THR A 57 5.36 -2.49 -26.00
C THR A 57 4.76 -1.40 -25.12
N TYR A 58 3.54 -0.95 -25.41
CA TYR A 58 2.84 0.03 -24.57
C TYR A 58 2.45 -0.55 -23.20
N LEU A 59 1.80 -1.72 -23.16
CA LEU A 59 1.35 -2.35 -21.91
C LEU A 59 2.51 -2.72 -20.97
N SER A 60 3.70 -3.02 -21.52
CA SER A 60 4.90 -3.32 -20.72
C SER A 60 5.42 -2.14 -19.91
N GLN A 61 5.07 -0.90 -20.29
CA GLN A 61 5.49 0.32 -19.60
C GLN A 61 4.70 0.56 -18.33
N PHE A 62 3.53 -0.07 -18.18
CA PHE A 62 2.75 0.03 -16.96
C PHE A 62 3.54 -0.59 -15.80
N PRO A 63 3.84 0.20 -14.74
CA PRO A 63 4.55 -0.32 -13.60
C PRO A 63 3.70 -1.42 -12.97
N LYS A 64 4.21 -2.65 -13.00
CA LYS A 64 3.54 -3.78 -12.37
C LYS A 64 3.43 -3.51 -10.87
N LEU A 65 2.20 -3.31 -10.40
CA LEU A 65 1.86 -3.31 -9.00
C LEU A 65 2.41 -4.59 -8.37
N ASN A 66 3.36 -4.46 -7.45
CA ASN A 66 3.97 -5.59 -6.78
C ASN A 66 4.01 -5.35 -5.27
N PRO A 67 2.97 -5.80 -4.54
CA PRO A 67 2.90 -5.67 -3.08
C PRO A 67 4.11 -6.24 -2.34
N LYS A 68 4.79 -7.25 -2.91
CA LYS A 68 6.01 -7.83 -2.31
C LYS A 68 7.22 -6.92 -2.38
N LYS A 69 7.18 -5.84 -3.17
CA LYS A 69 8.21 -4.80 -3.17
C LYS A 69 7.95 -3.70 -2.15
N ALA A 70 6.76 -3.67 -1.52
CA ALA A 70 6.50 -2.76 -0.41
C ALA A 70 7.24 -3.24 0.85
N ARG A 71 7.77 -2.29 1.62
CA ARG A 71 8.54 -2.57 2.83
C ARG A 71 7.93 -1.82 3.99
N ALA A 72 7.73 -2.51 5.11
CA ALA A 72 7.38 -1.88 6.37
C ALA A 72 8.57 -1.97 7.33
N TYR A 73 8.83 -0.91 8.08
CA TYR A 73 9.89 -0.85 9.09
C TYR A 73 9.55 0.21 10.15
N GLY A 74 10.03 0.00 11.38
CA GLY A 74 9.81 0.91 12.51
C GLY A 74 9.42 0.17 13.78
N PRO A 75 9.45 0.86 14.94
CA PRO A 75 9.29 0.22 16.24
C PRO A 75 7.95 -0.51 16.39
N GLY A 76 6.88 -0.02 15.77
CA GLY A 76 5.55 -0.62 15.85
C GLY A 76 5.37 -1.97 15.16
N ILE A 77 6.36 -2.47 14.42
CA ILE A 77 6.32 -3.83 13.84
C ILE A 77 7.54 -4.67 14.25
N GLU A 78 8.37 -4.16 15.16
CA GLU A 78 9.44 -4.94 15.75
C GLU A 78 8.85 -6.05 16.63
N PRO A 79 9.46 -7.25 16.64
CA PRO A 79 8.93 -8.39 17.36
C PRO A 79 8.86 -8.15 18.87
N THR A 80 9.67 -7.23 19.40
CA THR A 80 9.73 -6.87 20.82
C THR A 80 9.98 -5.38 21.00
N GLY A 81 9.58 -4.82 22.14
CA GLY A 81 9.82 -3.42 22.50
C GLY A 81 8.56 -2.56 22.51
N ASN A 82 7.46 -3.08 21.95
CA ASN A 82 6.15 -2.44 22.06
C ASN A 82 5.53 -2.69 23.44
N VAL A 83 4.78 -1.70 23.91
CA VAL A 83 4.23 -1.65 25.26
C VAL A 83 2.75 -1.35 25.20
N VAL A 84 1.98 -2.00 26.06
CA VAL A 84 0.53 -1.76 26.18
C VAL A 84 0.23 -0.29 26.53
N GLN A 85 -0.82 0.28 25.95
CA GLN A 85 -1.21 1.70 26.08
C GLN A 85 -0.18 2.71 25.54
N GLN A 86 0.93 2.27 24.95
CA GLN A 86 1.91 3.16 24.31
C GLN A 86 1.66 3.19 22.80
N ARG A 87 1.73 4.38 22.20
CA ARG A 87 1.62 4.51 20.74
C ARG A 87 2.77 3.77 20.06
N ALA A 88 2.43 2.79 19.24
CA ALA A 88 3.31 2.07 18.34
C ALA A 88 3.22 2.71 16.95
N GLU A 89 4.36 3.02 16.34
CA GLU A 89 4.42 3.66 15.03
C GLU A 89 5.41 2.97 14.11
N PHE A 90 5.09 2.93 12.82
CA PHE A 90 5.98 2.39 11.80
C PHE A 90 5.68 3.03 10.45
N THR A 91 6.61 2.85 9.51
CA THR A 91 6.55 3.42 8.18
C THR A 91 6.42 2.31 7.14
N VAL A 92 5.55 2.52 6.15
CA VAL A 92 5.42 1.67 4.97
C VAL A 92 5.92 2.44 3.75
N GLU A 93 6.97 1.92 3.11
CA GLU A 93 7.53 2.44 1.87
C GLU A 93 6.98 1.63 0.68
N THR A 94 6.38 2.34 -0.28
CA THR A 94 5.73 1.73 -1.46
C THR A 94 6.36 2.16 -2.79
N ILE A 95 7.47 2.91 -2.77
CA ILE A 95 8.12 3.42 -3.99
C ILE A 95 8.37 2.35 -5.04
N SER A 96 8.80 1.15 -4.62
CA SER A 96 9.07 0.03 -5.53
C SER A 96 7.85 -0.87 -5.79
N ALA A 97 6.76 -0.66 -5.05
CA ALA A 97 5.54 -1.48 -5.13
C ALA A 97 4.52 -0.98 -6.16
N GLY A 98 4.60 0.29 -6.55
CA GLY A 98 3.66 0.93 -7.46
C GLY A 98 2.76 1.93 -6.73
N GLN A 99 1.61 2.25 -7.31
CA GLN A 99 0.62 3.13 -6.71
C GLN A 99 -0.55 2.29 -6.20
N GLY A 100 -0.97 2.51 -4.96
CA GLY A 100 -2.04 1.74 -4.33
C GLY A 100 -2.33 2.20 -2.91
N GLU A 101 -3.48 1.79 -2.40
CA GLU A 101 -3.90 2.06 -1.02
C GLU A 101 -3.16 1.16 -0.03
N VAL A 102 -2.77 1.71 1.12
CA VAL A 102 -2.20 0.96 2.25
C VAL A 102 -3.25 0.83 3.34
N LEU A 103 -3.60 -0.41 3.68
CA LEU A 103 -4.51 -0.73 4.77
C LEU A 103 -3.76 -1.53 5.83
N VAL A 104 -3.95 -1.18 7.09
CA VAL A 104 -3.28 -1.85 8.21
C VAL A 104 -4.31 -2.28 9.25
N TYR A 105 -4.22 -3.53 9.65
CA TYR A 105 -5.04 -4.11 10.71
C TYR A 105 -4.17 -4.71 11.79
N VAL A 106 -4.57 -4.53 13.03
CA VAL A 106 -3.91 -5.09 14.21
C VAL A 106 -4.89 -6.07 14.84
N GLU A 107 -4.50 -7.33 14.92
CA GLU A 107 -5.24 -8.38 15.62
C GLU A 107 -4.60 -8.63 16.98
N ASP A 108 -5.38 -8.45 18.04
CA ASP A 108 -5.02 -8.73 19.42
C ASP A 108 -4.95 -10.25 19.66
N PRO A 109 -4.24 -10.72 20.72
CA PRO A 109 -4.17 -12.14 21.08
C PRO A 109 -5.55 -12.79 21.34
N ASP A 110 -6.57 -12.00 21.69
CA ASP A 110 -7.96 -12.45 21.86
C ASP A 110 -8.75 -12.55 20.54
N GLY A 111 -8.12 -12.22 19.40
CA GLY A 111 -8.74 -12.26 18.07
C GLY A 111 -9.50 -10.99 17.67
N HIS A 112 -9.43 -9.92 18.48
CA HIS A 112 -10.03 -8.63 18.13
C HIS A 112 -9.18 -7.92 17.09
N ARG A 113 -9.78 -7.58 15.94
CA ARG A 113 -9.12 -6.87 14.84
C ARG A 113 -9.54 -5.41 14.80
N GLU A 114 -8.57 -4.52 14.89
CA GLU A 114 -8.76 -3.07 14.76
C GLU A 114 -7.99 -2.51 13.56
N GLU A 115 -8.54 -1.50 12.90
CA GLU A 115 -7.84 -0.79 11.83
C GLU A 115 -6.90 0.25 12.42
N ALA A 116 -5.64 0.25 11.96
CA ALA A 116 -4.65 1.22 12.41
C ALA A 116 -4.77 2.54 11.63
N LYS A 117 -4.33 3.64 12.25
CA LYS A 117 -4.35 4.94 11.59
C LYS A 117 -3.21 5.04 10.59
N VAL A 118 -3.54 5.15 9.30
CA VAL A 118 -2.59 5.34 8.20
C VAL A 118 -2.63 6.79 7.72
N VAL A 119 -1.46 7.40 7.51
CA VAL A 119 -1.31 8.76 6.97
C VAL A 119 -0.30 8.72 5.83
N ALA A 120 -0.71 9.12 4.63
CA ALA A 120 0.19 9.27 3.50
C ALA A 120 1.05 10.53 3.68
N ASN A 121 2.38 10.39 3.66
CA ASN A 121 3.28 11.55 3.77
C ASN A 121 3.49 12.27 2.42
N ASN A 122 3.08 11.63 1.32
CA ASN A 122 3.22 12.13 -0.05
C ASN A 122 4.64 12.60 -0.42
N ASP A 123 5.66 11.98 0.18
CA ASP A 123 7.07 12.26 -0.13
C ASP A 123 7.49 11.63 -1.47
N LYS A 124 8.66 12.03 -1.99
CA LYS A 124 9.30 11.39 -3.15
C LYS A 124 9.48 9.87 -2.98
N ASN A 125 9.56 9.40 -1.74
CA ASN A 125 9.68 7.98 -1.38
C ASN A 125 8.33 7.25 -1.24
N ARG A 126 7.19 7.92 -1.47
CA ARG A 126 5.84 7.33 -1.33
C ARG A 126 5.68 6.51 -0.04
N THR A 127 5.91 7.19 1.08
CA THR A 127 5.86 6.61 2.43
C THR A 127 4.51 6.87 3.10
N PHE A 128 4.11 5.93 3.94
CA PHE A 128 2.92 6.01 4.77
C PHE A 128 3.30 5.83 6.23
N SER A 129 2.90 6.78 7.07
CA SER A 129 3.08 6.73 8.51
C SER A 129 1.88 6.00 9.13
N VAL A 130 2.15 4.91 9.83
CA VAL A 130 1.11 4.10 10.47
C VAL A 130 1.28 4.17 11.98
N SER A 131 0.18 4.34 12.70
CA SER A 131 0.18 4.35 14.17
C SER A 131 -1.00 3.61 14.75
N TYR A 132 -0.76 2.88 15.83
CA TYR A 132 -1.79 2.18 16.60
C TYR A 132 -1.44 2.17 18.10
N VAL A 133 -2.42 1.83 18.94
CA VAL A 133 -2.23 1.74 20.40
C VAL A 133 -2.73 0.38 20.85
N PRO A 134 -1.84 -0.57 21.21
CA PRO A 134 -2.25 -1.89 21.68
C PRO A 134 -2.89 -1.76 23.06
N LYS A 135 -4.07 -2.36 23.23
CA LYS A 135 -4.86 -2.25 24.47
C LYS A 135 -4.56 -3.36 25.46
N VAL A 136 -4.09 -4.50 24.95
CA VAL A 136 -3.77 -5.70 25.73
C VAL A 136 -2.30 -6.08 25.58
N THR A 137 -1.81 -6.93 26.48
CA THR A 137 -0.46 -7.50 26.39
C THR A 137 -0.50 -8.86 25.71
N GLY A 138 0.52 -9.21 24.94
CA GLY A 138 0.61 -10.50 24.25
C GLY A 138 1.08 -10.37 22.81
N VAL A 139 1.03 -11.46 22.07
CA VAL A 139 1.39 -11.50 20.65
C VAL A 139 0.26 -10.89 19.84
N HIS A 140 0.52 -9.74 19.22
CA HIS A 140 -0.39 -9.11 18.28
C HIS A 140 0.06 -9.42 16.85
N LYS A 141 -0.88 -9.53 15.92
CA LYS A 141 -0.58 -9.70 14.50
C LYS A 141 -0.91 -8.43 13.74
N VAL A 142 0.12 -7.74 13.25
CA VAL A 142 -0.02 -6.56 12.41
C VAL A 142 -0.04 -6.98 10.94
N THR A 143 -1.20 -6.88 10.31
CA THR A 143 -1.41 -7.16 8.91
C THR A 143 -1.31 -5.88 8.10
N VAL A 144 -0.40 -5.86 7.12
CA VAL A 144 -0.19 -4.71 6.23
C VAL A 144 -0.54 -5.14 4.81
N LEU A 145 -1.56 -4.52 4.26
CA LEU A 145 -2.07 -4.76 2.92
C LEU A 145 -1.73 -3.56 2.03
N PHE A 146 -1.30 -3.86 0.81
CA PHE A 146 -1.10 -2.88 -0.26
C PHE A 146 -1.96 -3.29 -1.44
N ALA A 147 -2.89 -2.41 -1.85
CA ALA A 147 -3.89 -2.69 -2.88
C ALA A 147 -4.62 -4.04 -2.67
N GLY A 148 -5.06 -4.28 -1.42
CA GLY A 148 -5.78 -5.50 -1.02
C GLY A 148 -4.91 -6.76 -0.84
N GLN A 149 -3.60 -6.69 -1.03
CA GLN A 149 -2.69 -7.85 -0.94
C GLN A 149 -1.62 -7.69 0.13
N HIS A 150 -1.22 -8.79 0.78
CA HIS A 150 -0.16 -8.77 1.80
C HIS A 150 1.20 -8.35 1.23
N ILE A 151 1.83 -7.37 1.88
CA ILE A 151 3.19 -6.96 1.56
C ILE A 151 4.22 -8.04 1.92
N ALA A 152 5.49 -7.79 1.62
CA ALA A 152 6.56 -8.66 2.11
C ALA A 152 6.60 -8.66 3.64
N LYS A 153 6.74 -9.85 4.25
CA LYS A 153 6.79 -10.09 5.70
C LYS A 153 5.50 -9.82 6.47
N SER A 154 4.40 -9.44 5.81
CA SER A 154 3.08 -9.43 6.46
C SER A 154 2.52 -10.86 6.54
N PRO A 155 1.86 -11.25 7.65
CA PRO A 155 1.66 -10.48 8.89
C PRO A 155 2.91 -10.41 9.78
N PHE A 156 3.05 -9.33 10.54
CA PHE A 156 4.12 -9.12 11.52
C PHE A 156 3.63 -9.52 12.90
N GLU A 157 4.37 -10.38 13.58
CA GLU A 157 4.08 -10.77 14.97
C GLU A 157 4.81 -9.82 15.92
N VAL A 158 4.04 -9.11 16.75
CA VAL A 158 4.54 -8.09 17.67
C VAL A 158 4.22 -8.49 19.10
N GLN A 159 5.24 -8.79 19.90
CA GLN A 159 5.08 -9.03 21.33
C GLN A 159 4.92 -7.70 22.07
N VAL A 160 3.70 -7.43 22.52
CA VAL A 160 3.39 -6.27 23.35
C VAL A 160 3.60 -6.63 24.82
N GLY A 161 4.57 -5.97 25.44
CA GLY A 161 4.90 -6.10 26.86
C GLY A 161 4.08 -5.17 27.75
N ARG A 162 4.25 -5.35 29.06
CA ARG A 162 3.76 -4.41 30.07
C ARG A 162 4.69 -3.20 30.07
N ALA A 163 4.15 -2.01 30.40
CA ALA A 163 5.01 -0.87 30.68
C ALA A 163 5.92 -1.27 31.84
N ALA A 164 7.24 -1.26 31.61
CA ALA A 164 8.19 -1.34 32.70
C ALA A 164 7.96 -0.10 33.54
N GLY A 165 7.14 -0.24 34.59
CA GLY A 165 6.97 0.80 35.58
C GLY A 165 8.35 1.24 36.02
N ASP A 166 8.57 2.54 35.98
CA ASP A 166 9.77 3.27 36.37
C ASP A 166 10.48 2.61 37.58
N ALA A 167 11.43 1.71 37.31
CA ALA A 167 12.30 1.09 38.31
C ALA A 167 13.59 1.92 38.48
N GLY A 168 13.48 3.25 38.34
CA GLY A 168 14.62 4.17 38.26
C GLY A 168 14.72 5.23 39.35
N ARG A 169 13.78 5.31 40.31
CA ARG A 169 13.83 6.31 41.39
C ARG A 169 13.58 5.72 42.78
N VAL A 170 14.44 4.79 43.18
CA VAL A 170 14.72 4.53 44.60
C VAL A 170 16.21 4.78 44.85
N THR A 171 16.61 6.05 44.90
CA THR A 171 17.81 6.43 45.65
C THR A 171 17.43 6.51 47.12
N ALA A 172 17.78 5.47 47.86
CA ALA A 172 17.92 5.55 49.31
C ALA A 172 19.17 6.39 49.62
N ALA A 173 19.00 7.46 50.41
CA ALA A 173 20.01 8.10 51.24
C ALA A 173 19.31 8.98 52.27
#